data_AF-A0A920DSW0-F1
#
_entry.id   AF-A0A920DSW0-F1
#
_cell.length_a   1.000
_cell.length_b   1.000
_cell.length_c   1.000
_cell.angle_alpha   90.00
_cell.angle_beta   90.00
_cell.angle_gamma   90.00
#
_symmetry.space_group_name_H-M   'P 1'
#
loop_
_entity.id
_entity.type
_entity.pdbx_description
1 polymer ?
#
loop_
_entity_poly.entity_id
_entity_poly.type
_entity_poly.pdbx_seq_one_letter_code
_entity_poly.pdbx_strand_id
1 'polypeptide(L)'
;MGDLEFSFSGLKSNILQVIQRESIKNPNFIQENIYDLCASIQHTIISILLEKIDNAVLKTGITEIAIAGGVSANSGLRDTLLERENTHKWCVYIPKFEYCTDNAAMIAISGYYKFQDNQFTNSSISANARMKL
;
A
#
# COMPACT_ATOMS: atom_id res chain seq x y z
N MET A 1 -9.98 -6.84 15.36
CA MET A 1 -9.36 -5.84 14.48
C MET A 1 -10.47 -5.03 13.85
N GLY A 2 -10.32 -3.72 13.68
CA GLY A 2 -11.33 -2.93 12.99
C GLY A 2 -11.49 -3.40 11.55
N ASP A 3 -12.68 -3.23 10.98
CA ASP A 3 -13.02 -3.78 9.67
C ASP A 3 -12.15 -3.21 8.52
N LEU A 4 -11.56 -2.01 8.71
CA LEU A 4 -10.63 -1.36 7.77
C LEU A 4 -9.16 -1.39 8.23
N GLU A 5 -8.85 -2.11 9.31
CA GLU A 5 -7.49 -2.22 9.84
C GLU A 5 -6.71 -3.31 9.11
N PHE A 6 -5.42 -3.07 8.88
CA PHE A 6 -4.51 -4.02 8.24
C PHE A 6 -3.67 -4.80 9.26
N SER A 7 -3.44 -6.09 8.99
CA SER A 7 -2.47 -6.92 9.72
C SER A 7 -1.63 -7.76 8.79
N PHE A 8 -0.32 -7.57 8.84
CA PHE A 8 0.63 -8.39 8.09
C PHE A 8 1.56 -9.22 8.99
N SER A 9 1.49 -9.03 10.31
CA SER A 9 2.32 -9.78 11.27
C SER A 9 1.98 -11.26 11.27
N GLY A 10 0.68 -11.60 11.28
CA GLY A 10 0.20 -12.97 11.18
C GLY A 10 0.58 -13.64 9.86
N LEU A 11 0.48 -12.89 8.76
CA LEU A 11 0.87 -13.37 7.42
C LEU A 11 2.37 -13.71 7.38
N LYS A 12 3.23 -12.81 7.88
CA LYS A 12 4.68 -13.05 7.98
C LYS A 12 5.00 -14.32 8.78
N SER A 13 4.36 -14.50 9.93
CA SER A 13 4.56 -15.68 10.78
C SER A 13 4.12 -16.96 10.07
N ASN A 14 2.98 -16.96 9.39
CA ASN A 14 2.51 -18.11 8.62
C ASN A 14 3.46 -18.47 7.48
N ILE A 15 3.90 -17.48 6.70
CA ILE A 15 4.86 -17.68 5.61
C ILE A 15 6.15 -18.32 6.15
N LEU A 16 6.68 -17.79 7.26
CA LEU A 16 7.89 -18.33 7.89
C LEU A 16 7.69 -19.80 8.32
N GLN A 17 6.57 -20.12 8.95
CA GLN A 17 6.27 -21.49 9.40
C GLN A 17 6.13 -22.47 8.23
N VAL A 18 5.48 -22.06 7.14
CA VAL A 18 5.37 -22.87 5.92
C VAL A 18 6.75 -23.14 5.35
N ILE A 19 7.56 -22.09 5.17
CA ILE A 19 8.93 -22.22 4.64
C ILE A 19 9.76 -23.17 5.51
N GLN A 20 9.74 -22.99 6.84
CA GLN A 20 10.50 -23.84 7.76
C GLN A 20 10.06 -25.30 7.69
N ARG A 21 8.74 -25.55 7.72
CA ARG A 21 8.20 -26.91 7.69
C ARG A 21 8.52 -27.63 6.39
N GLU A 22 8.37 -26.98 5.24
CA GLU A 22 8.65 -27.61 3.96
C GLU A 22 10.17 -27.76 3.71
N SER A 23 10.99 -26.83 4.22
CA SER A 23 12.45 -26.94 4.14
C SER A 23 13.01 -28.11 4.96
N ILE A 24 12.35 -28.52 6.04
CA ILE A 24 12.71 -29.74 6.80
C ILE A 24 12.50 -31.00 5.94
N LYS A 25 11.44 -31.03 5.13
CA LYS A 25 11.14 -32.17 4.26
C LYS A 25 12.03 -32.19 3.01
N ASN A 26 12.29 -31.00 2.45
CA ASN A 26 13.12 -30.82 1.27
C ASN A 26 14.02 -29.59 1.46
N PRO A 27 15.34 -29.79 1.70
CA PRO A 27 16.29 -28.70 1.84
C PRO A 27 16.35 -27.72 0.66
N ASN A 28 15.97 -28.15 -0.55
CA ASN A 28 15.95 -27.31 -1.77
C ASN A 28 14.59 -26.64 -2.03
N PHE A 29 13.60 -26.81 -1.15
CA PHE A 29 12.22 -26.36 -1.34
C PHE A 29 12.12 -24.88 -1.78
N ILE A 30 12.86 -23.98 -1.13
CA ILE A 30 12.81 -22.55 -1.45
C ILE A 30 13.31 -22.31 -2.88
N GLN A 31 14.43 -22.92 -3.26
CA GLN A 31 15.03 -22.71 -4.58
C GLN A 31 14.12 -23.25 -5.69
N GLU A 32 13.49 -24.40 -5.46
CA GLU A 32 12.59 -25.05 -6.41
C GLU A 32 11.27 -24.27 -6.58
N ASN A 33 10.81 -23.56 -5.54
CA ASN A 33 9.48 -22.93 -5.51
C ASN A 33 9.53 -21.41 -5.38
N ILE A 34 10.69 -20.76 -5.57
CA ILE A 34 10.88 -19.34 -5.26
C ILE A 34 9.87 -18.44 -6.00
N TYR A 35 9.61 -18.74 -7.28
CA TYR A 35 8.68 -17.96 -8.10
C TYR A 35 7.24 -18.10 -7.62
N ASP A 36 6.79 -19.32 -7.34
CA ASP A 36 5.45 -19.59 -6.84
C ASP A 36 5.23 -19.02 -5.44
N LEU A 37 6.24 -19.10 -4.56
CA LEU A 37 6.23 -18.47 -3.25
C LEU A 37 6.09 -16.96 -3.38
N CYS A 38 6.93 -16.30 -4.19
CA CYS A 38 6.86 -14.86 -4.40
C CYS A 38 5.51 -14.43 -4.98
N ALA A 39 5.01 -15.13 -6.00
CA ALA A 39 3.72 -14.84 -6.61
C ALA A 39 2.55 -15.02 -5.62
N SER A 40 2.53 -16.13 -4.89
CA SER A 40 1.47 -16.43 -3.91
C SER A 40 1.45 -15.43 -2.75
N ILE A 41 2.63 -15.04 -2.25
CA ILE A 41 2.76 -14.04 -1.18
C ILE A 41 2.31 -12.67 -1.68
N GLN A 42 2.78 -12.23 -2.85
CA GLN A 42 2.39 -10.95 -3.45
C GLN A 42 0.88 -10.91 -3.68
N HIS A 43 0.31 -11.95 -4.30
CA HIS A 43 -1.13 -12.06 -4.52
C HIS A 43 -1.91 -11.97 -3.21
N THR A 44 -1.49 -12.69 -2.17
CA THR A 44 -2.15 -12.66 -0.86
C THR A 44 -2.15 -11.25 -0.25
N ILE A 45 -1.01 -10.55 -0.31
CA ILE A 45 -0.90 -9.18 0.21
C ILE A 45 -1.82 -8.22 -0.57
N ILE A 46 -1.80 -8.28 -1.90
CA ILE A 46 -2.64 -7.44 -2.75
C ILE A 46 -4.13 -7.71 -2.49
N SER A 47 -4.54 -8.98 -2.40
CA SER A 47 -5.93 -9.35 -2.13
C SER A 47 -6.42 -8.79 -0.79
N ILE A 48 -5.58 -8.84 0.27
CA ILE A 48 -5.90 -8.21 1.57
C ILE A 48 -6.06 -6.69 1.42
N LEU A 49 -5.20 -6.03 0.64
CA LEU A 49 -5.29 -4.59 0.38
C LEU A 49 -6.61 -4.24 -0.31
N LEU A 50 -6.96 -4.96 -1.38
CA LEU A 50 -8.15 -4.71 -2.17
C LEU A 50 -9.44 -4.97 -1.40
N GLU A 51 -9.49 -6.03 -0.58
CA GLU A 51 -10.66 -6.31 0.27
C GLU A 51 -10.98 -5.12 1.19
N LYS A 52 -9.94 -4.49 1.77
CA LYS A 52 -10.14 -3.30 2.63
C LYS A 52 -10.54 -2.07 1.85
N ILE A 53 -10.05 -1.90 0.63
CA ILE A 53 -10.48 -0.82 -0.27
C ILE A 53 -11.95 -1.03 -0.64
N ASP A 54 -12.34 -2.24 -1.04
CA ASP A 54 -13.74 -2.60 -1.34
C ASP A 54 -14.65 -2.25 -0.15
N ASN A 55 -14.27 -2.67 1.06
CA ASN A 55 -15.03 -2.36 2.28
C ASN A 55 -15.09 -0.86 2.58
N ALA A 56 -14.01 -0.11 2.31
CA ALA A 56 -13.99 1.34 2.50
C ALA A 56 -14.90 2.06 1.50
N VAL A 57 -14.90 1.64 0.24
CA VAL A 57 -15.80 2.15 -0.81
C VAL A 57 -17.25 1.88 -0.42
N LEU A 58 -17.58 0.65 -0.01
CA LEU A 58 -18.94 0.29 0.41
C LEU A 58 -19.44 1.13 1.59
N LYS A 59 -18.55 1.49 2.52
CA LYS A 59 -18.91 2.28 3.71
C LYS A 59 -19.02 3.78 3.45
N THR A 60 -18.18 4.32 2.57
CA THR A 60 -18.06 5.77 2.37
C THR A 60 -18.80 6.27 1.13
N GLY A 61 -19.04 5.38 0.16
CA GLY A 61 -19.55 5.73 -1.17
C GLY A 61 -18.53 6.42 -2.08
N ILE A 62 -17.28 6.62 -1.61
CA ILE A 62 -16.21 7.26 -2.38
C ILE A 62 -15.66 6.23 -3.37
N THR A 63 -15.55 6.62 -4.64
CA THR A 63 -15.07 5.75 -5.73
C THR A 63 -13.73 6.20 -6.31
N GLU A 64 -13.20 7.33 -5.84
CA GLU A 64 -11.88 7.86 -6.17
C GLU A 64 -10.82 7.17 -5.32
N ILE A 65 -10.00 6.33 -5.95
CA ILE A 65 -8.98 5.54 -5.27
C ILE A 65 -7.60 6.06 -5.66
N ALA A 66 -6.87 6.64 -4.72
CA ALA A 66 -5.49 7.07 -4.93
C ALA A 66 -4.51 6.15 -4.19
N ILE A 67 -3.40 5.80 -4.83
CA ILE A 67 -2.30 5.07 -4.19
C ILE A 67 -0.99 5.86 -4.23
N ALA A 68 -0.25 5.83 -3.12
CA ALA A 68 1.06 6.47 -2.98
C ALA A 68 1.96 5.63 -2.06
N GLY A 69 3.23 6.01 -1.94
CA GLY A 69 4.25 5.29 -1.15
C GLY A 69 5.05 4.29 -1.99
N GLY A 70 6.18 3.80 -1.48
CA GLY A 70 7.10 2.96 -2.26
C GLY A 70 6.46 1.68 -2.82
N VAL A 71 5.52 1.06 -2.09
CA VAL A 71 4.83 -0.16 -2.54
C VAL A 71 3.85 0.13 -3.70
N SER A 72 3.41 1.38 -3.87
CA SER A 72 2.62 1.77 -5.05
C SER A 72 3.38 1.63 -6.36
N ALA A 73 4.71 1.40 -6.33
CA ALA A 73 5.50 1.05 -7.49
C ALA A 73 5.38 -0.44 -7.91
N ASN A 74 4.71 -1.28 -7.12
CA ASN A 74 4.51 -2.69 -7.47
C ASN A 74 3.56 -2.82 -8.66
N SER A 75 4.02 -3.44 -9.76
CA SER A 75 3.21 -3.62 -10.97
C SER A 75 1.96 -4.45 -10.72
N GLY A 76 2.06 -5.57 -9.99
CA GLY A 76 0.90 -6.41 -9.66
C GLY A 76 -0.21 -5.63 -8.94
N LEU A 77 0.15 -4.75 -7.99
CA LEU A 77 -0.81 -3.89 -7.30
C LEU A 77 -1.46 -2.88 -8.26
N ARG A 78 -0.66 -2.23 -9.11
CA ARG A 78 -1.15 -1.28 -10.11
C ARG A 78 -2.12 -1.95 -11.08
N ASP A 79 -1.71 -3.07 -11.65
CA ASP A 79 -2.49 -3.82 -12.63
C ASP A 79 -3.83 -4.27 -12.03
N THR A 80 -3.83 -4.76 -10.79
CA THR A 80 -5.07 -5.20 -10.14
C THR A 80 -6.00 -4.03 -9.80
N LEU A 81 -5.46 -2.86 -9.43
CA LEU A 81 -6.29 -1.65 -9.22
C LEU A 81 -6.90 -1.14 -10.52
N LEU A 82 -6.14 -1.14 -11.62
CA LEU A 82 -6.64 -0.77 -12.95
C LEU A 82 -7.69 -1.77 -13.46
N GLU A 83 -7.52 -3.06 -13.16
CA GLU A 83 -8.56 -4.07 -13.44
C GLU A 83 -9.84 -3.78 -12.62
N ARG A 84 -9.68 -3.37 -11.35
CA ARG A 84 -10.81 -2.94 -10.51
C ARG A 84 -11.48 -1.69 -11.06
N GLU A 85 -10.75 -0.74 -11.62
CA GLU A 85 -11.31 0.44 -12.31
C GLU A 85 -12.21 0.08 -13.50
N ASN A 86 -11.92 -1.03 -14.19
CA ASN A 86 -12.74 -1.49 -15.31
C ASN A 86 -13.98 -2.27 -14.87
N THR A 87 -13.88 -2.98 -13.74
CA THR A 87 -14.95 -3.86 -13.23
C THR A 87 -15.88 -3.15 -12.24
N HIS A 88 -15.36 -2.14 -11.55
CA HIS A 88 -16.05 -1.29 -10.58
C HIS A 88 -16.09 0.13 -11.13
N LYS A 89 -17.07 0.95 -10.75
CA LYS A 89 -17.13 2.36 -11.18
C LYS A 89 -16.12 3.24 -10.41
N TRP A 90 -14.89 2.76 -10.26
CA TRP A 90 -13.82 3.49 -9.60
C TRP A 90 -13.17 4.46 -10.56
N CYS A 91 -12.47 5.45 -9.99
CA CYS A 91 -11.51 6.26 -10.71
C CYS A 91 -10.18 6.16 -9.97
N VAL A 92 -9.16 5.58 -10.60
CA VAL A 92 -7.91 5.23 -9.95
C VAL A 92 -6.81 6.23 -10.31
N TYR A 93 -6.21 6.81 -9.28
CA TYR A 93 -5.13 7.79 -9.40
C TYR A 93 -3.79 7.17 -8.99
N ILE A 94 -2.94 6.90 -9.97
CA ILE A 94 -1.59 6.34 -9.76
C ILE A 94 -0.54 7.36 -10.21
N PRO A 95 0.28 7.90 -9.30
CA PRO A 95 1.34 8.83 -9.68
C PRO A 95 2.45 8.13 -10.48
N LYS A 96 3.22 8.94 -11.22
CA LYS A 96 4.48 8.48 -11.84
C LYS A 96 5.41 7.92 -10.77
N PHE A 97 6.22 6.92 -11.13
CA PHE A 97 7.12 6.25 -10.20
C PHE A 97 8.03 7.19 -9.40
N GLU A 98 8.56 8.23 -10.06
CA GLU A 98 9.41 9.27 -9.44
C GLU A 98 8.71 10.05 -8.31
N TYR A 99 7.37 10.03 -8.26
CA TYR A 99 6.56 10.69 -7.25
C TYR A 99 5.94 9.73 -6.23
N CYS A 100 6.14 8.42 -6.37
CA CYS A 100 5.61 7.42 -5.44
C CYS A 100 6.38 7.35 -4.11
N THR A 101 7.67 7.67 -4.12
CA THR A 101 8.54 7.63 -2.93
C THR A 101 8.65 9.00 -2.28
N ASP A 102 9.13 9.04 -1.03
CA ASP A 102 9.37 10.30 -0.31
C ASP A 102 10.30 11.21 -1.10
N ASN A 103 9.83 12.41 -1.44
CA ASN A 103 10.56 13.38 -2.25
C ASN A 103 10.22 14.82 -1.88
N ALA A 104 11.07 15.79 -2.25
CA ALA A 104 10.85 17.20 -1.92
C ALA A 104 9.66 17.82 -2.66
N ALA A 105 9.27 17.28 -3.82
CA ALA A 105 8.14 17.80 -4.60
C ALA A 105 6.81 17.63 -3.84
N MET A 106 6.63 16.52 -3.11
CA MET A 106 5.42 16.30 -2.29
C MET A 106 5.31 17.32 -1.13
N ILE A 107 6.45 17.75 -0.57
CA ILE A 107 6.49 18.78 0.46
C ILE A 107 6.19 20.16 -0.15
N ALA A 108 6.78 20.46 -1.31
CA ALA A 108 6.56 21.72 -2.01
C ALA A 108 5.08 21.92 -2.41
N ILE A 109 4.43 20.89 -2.98
CA ILE A 109 3.02 20.98 -3.39
C ILE A 109 2.08 21.11 -2.19
N SER A 110 2.38 20.42 -1.07
CA SER A 110 1.64 20.59 0.19
C SER A 110 1.78 22.02 0.73
N GLY A 111 2.99 22.58 0.70
CA GLY A 111 3.26 23.97 1.06
C GLY A 111 2.53 24.97 0.16
N TYR A 112 2.46 24.69 -1.15
CA TYR A 112 1.72 25.52 -2.10
C TYR A 112 0.23 25.59 -1.77
N TYR A 113 -0.43 24.45 -1.53
CA TYR A 113 -1.85 24.44 -1.15
C TYR A 113 -2.09 25.11 0.21
N LYS A 114 -1.21 24.86 1.19
CA LYS A 114 -1.26 25.58 2.48
C LYS A 114 -1.15 27.09 2.31
N PHE A 115 -0.27 27.57 1.42
CA PHE A 115 -0.14 28.98 1.10
C PHE A 115 -1.43 29.54 0.49
N GLN A 116 -2.05 28.84 -0.48
CA GLN A 116 -3.34 29.25 -1.07
C GLN A 116 -4.45 29.34 -0.02
N ASP A 117 -4.43 28.45 0.97
CA ASP A 117 -5.39 28.42 2.08
C ASP A 117 -5.04 29.38 3.23
N ASN A 118 -4.04 30.26 3.05
CA ASN A 118 -3.52 31.17 4.07
C ASN A 118 -3.06 30.48 5.39
N GLN A 119 -2.63 29.21 5.30
CA GLN A 119 -2.10 28.45 6.43
C GLN A 119 -0.60 28.70 6.62
N PHE A 120 -0.28 29.73 7.40
CA PHE A 120 1.10 30.09 7.72
C PHE A 120 1.52 29.60 9.11
N THR A 121 2.83 29.39 9.28
CA THR A 121 3.44 29.15 10.59
C THR A 121 4.53 30.18 10.83
N ASN A 122 4.95 30.33 12.09
CA ASN A 122 6.02 31.24 12.48
C ASN A 122 7.32 30.46 12.75
N SER A 123 8.42 31.18 12.98
CA SER A 123 9.74 30.58 13.21
C SER A 123 9.89 29.79 14.51
N SER A 124 8.85 29.71 15.35
CA SER A 124 8.88 28.92 16.60
C SER A 124 8.53 27.44 16.39
N ILE A 125 8.16 27.03 15.18
CA ILE A 125 7.86 25.64 14.85
C ILE A 125 9.08 24.74 15.03
N SER A 126 8.86 23.54 15.55
CA SER A 126 9.88 22.51 15.75
C SER A 126 9.42 21.17 15.18
N ALA A 127 10.36 20.24 15.03
CA ALA A 127 10.06 18.91 14.51
C ALA A 127 9.15 18.13 15.47
N ASN A 128 8.08 17.53 14.93
CA ASN A 128 7.20 16.64 15.66
C ASN A 128 7.26 15.23 15.08
N ALA A 129 7.92 14.31 15.79
CA ALA A 129 8.08 12.92 15.36
C ALA A 129 6.75 12.12 15.33
N ARG A 130 5.68 12.61 15.97
CA ARG A 130 4.36 11.98 16.02
C ARG A 130 3.28 12.97 15.61
N MET A 131 3.53 13.72 14.55
CA MET A 131 2.55 14.64 13.98
C MET A 131 1.29 13.85 13.61
N LYS A 132 0.14 14.27 14.15
CA LYS A 132 -1.16 13.70 13.82
C LYS A 132 -1.68 14.35 12.53
N LEU A 133 -2.30 13.54 11.69
CA LEU A 133 -3.06 13.98 10.52
C LEU A 133 -4.45 14.48 10.96
#